data_AF-A0A410P5A8-F1
#
_entry.id   AF-A0A410P5A8-F1
#
_cell.length_a   1.000
_cell.length_b   1.000
_cell.length_c   1.000
_cell.angle_alpha   90.00
_cell.angle_beta   90.00
_cell.angle_gamma   90.00
#
_symmetry.space_group_name_H-M   'P 1'
#
loop_
_entity.id
_entity.type
_entity.pdbx_description
1 polymer ?
#
loop_
_entity_poly.entity_id
_entity_poly.type
_entity_poly.pdbx_seq_one_letter_code
_entity_poly.pdbx_strand_id
1 'polypeptide(L)'
;MIFIRFSEEQKIVFVTTAVVLFVYGLMEFHDLYSMTGIASWYGKRFMGKKTADGEVFDPEKMTAAHRRLAMGTLVRVTNLRNGRQVTVRINDRGPYIPGRVIDLSRAAARQMGMLEKGLAPVKMEIVAKE
;
A
#
# COMPACT_ATOMS: atom_id res chain seq x y z
N MET A 1 5.06 48.44 -20.97
CA MET A 1 4.21 47.35 -20.44
C MET A 1 3.53 46.69 -21.62
N ILE A 2 3.99 45.51 -22.07
CA ILE A 2 3.38 44.80 -23.21
C ILE A 2 2.29 43.89 -22.68
N PHE A 3 1.02 44.18 -22.99
CA PHE A 3 -0.09 43.27 -22.73
C PHE A 3 -0.22 42.31 -23.91
N ILE A 4 0.15 41.05 -23.71
CA ILE A 4 -0.13 40.00 -24.69
C ILE A 4 -1.63 39.69 -24.60
N ARG A 5 -2.40 40.07 -25.63
CA ARG A 5 -3.80 39.63 -25.80
C ARG A 5 -3.82 38.37 -26.64
N PHE A 6 -4.37 37.30 -26.08
CA PHE A 6 -4.63 36.06 -26.80
C PHE A 6 -5.97 36.12 -27.53
N SER A 7 -6.05 35.53 -28.73
CA SER A 7 -7.33 35.33 -29.43
C SER A 7 -8.18 34.25 -28.73
N GLU A 8 -9.48 34.21 -29.02
CA GLU A 8 -10.39 33.20 -28.44
C GLU A 8 -9.96 31.77 -28.76
N GLU A 9 -9.47 31.52 -29.98
CA GLU A 9 -8.92 30.22 -30.39
C GLU A 9 -7.72 29.82 -29.52
N GLN A 10 -6.81 30.76 -29.24
CA GLN A 10 -5.65 30.52 -28.39
C GLN A 10 -6.06 30.23 -26.94
N LYS A 11 -7.11 30.90 -26.43
CA LYS A 11 -7.67 30.59 -25.10
C LYS A 11 -8.27 29.19 -25.05
N ILE A 12 -9.02 28.79 -26.08
CA ILE A 12 -9.60 27.45 -26.17
C ILE A 12 -8.52 26.38 -26.19
N VAL A 13 -7.46 26.55 -27.01
CA VAL A 13 -6.32 25.61 -27.06
C VAL A 13 -5.62 25.50 -25.72
N PHE A 14 -5.43 26.61 -24.99
CA PHE A 14 -4.85 26.57 -23.65
C PHE A 14 -5.72 25.81 -22.65
N VAL A 15 -7.03 26.07 -22.65
CA VAL A 15 -7.97 25.39 -21.75
C VAL A 15 -8.04 23.90 -22.06
N THR A 16 -8.16 23.51 -23.33
CA THR A 16 -8.22 22.09 -23.71
C THR A 16 -6.91 21.38 -23.40
N THR A 17 -5.77 22.01 -23.67
CA THR A 17 -4.45 21.44 -23.32
C THR A 17 -4.31 21.28 -21.81
N ALA A 18 -4.71 22.28 -21.02
CA ALA A 18 -4.67 22.19 -19.56
C ALA A 18 -5.59 21.09 -19.02
N VAL A 19 -6.79 20.93 -19.59
CA VAL A 19 -7.74 19.85 -19.22
C VAL A 19 -7.17 18.49 -19.59
N VAL A 20 -6.59 18.34 -20.79
CA VAL A 20 -5.95 17.09 -21.22
C VAL A 20 -4.78 16.76 -20.29
N LEU A 21 -3.87 17.70 -20.03
CA LEU A 21 -2.75 17.49 -19.11
C LEU A 21 -3.20 17.18 -17.68
N PHE A 22 -4.29 17.81 -17.21
CA PHE A 22 -4.88 17.51 -15.91
C PHE A 22 -5.46 16.10 -15.86
N VAL A 23 -6.21 15.68 -16.88
CA VAL A 23 -6.76 14.32 -16.98
C VAL A 23 -5.64 13.27 -17.08
N TYR A 24 -4.61 13.52 -17.89
CA TYR A 24 -3.42 12.65 -17.94
C TYR A 24 -2.71 12.60 -16.57
N GLY A 25 -2.58 13.74 -15.88
CA GLY A 25 -2.02 13.80 -14.53
C GLY A 25 -2.84 13.02 -13.49
N LEU A 26 -4.17 13.01 -13.62
CA LEU A 26 -5.05 12.20 -12.76
C LEU A 26 -4.90 10.70 -13.03
N MET A 27 -4.67 10.28 -14.27
CA MET A 27 -4.48 8.86 -14.62
C MET A 27 -3.13 8.31 -14.12
N GLU A 28 -2.05 9.08 -14.23
CA GLU A 28 -0.72 8.70 -13.72
C GLU A 28 -0.67 8.59 -12.19
N PHE A 29 -1.57 9.27 -11.46
CA PHE A 29 -1.64 9.18 -10.00
C PHE A 29 -2.12 7.80 -9.49
N HIS A 30 -2.65 6.94 -10.37
CA HIS A 30 -3.24 5.67 -9.98
C HIS A 30 -2.24 4.49 -9.90
N ASP A 31 -0.99 4.66 -10.34
CA ASP A 31 0.07 3.63 -10.25
C ASP A 31 0.97 3.83 -9.02
N LEU A 32 0.35 4.06 -7.87
CA LEU A 32 1.02 4.11 -6.58
C LEU A 32 1.57 2.73 -6.20
N TYR A 33 2.81 2.47 -6.61
CA TYR A 33 3.67 1.34 -6.22
C TYR A 33 2.92 0.03 -5.94
N SER A 34 2.81 -0.83 -6.95
CA SER A 34 2.31 -2.20 -6.77
C SER A 34 3.45 -3.22 -6.75
N MET A 35 3.34 -4.21 -5.86
CA MET A 35 4.32 -5.29 -5.72
C MET A 35 3.61 -6.62 -5.51
N THR A 36 4.08 -7.69 -6.16
CA THR A 36 3.64 -9.05 -5.88
C THR A 36 4.69 -9.85 -5.11
N GLY A 37 4.24 -10.82 -4.32
CA GLY A 37 5.15 -11.71 -3.59
C GLY A 37 4.41 -12.61 -2.61
N ILE A 38 5.14 -13.16 -1.64
CA ILE A 38 4.55 -14.02 -0.60
C ILE A 38 4.30 -13.21 0.67
N ALA A 39 3.08 -13.28 1.19
CA ALA A 39 2.75 -12.88 2.54
C ALA A 39 2.94 -14.04 3.51
N SER A 40 3.38 -13.74 4.73
CA SER A 40 3.22 -14.62 5.90
C SER A 40 2.50 -13.89 7.03
N TRP A 41 2.42 -14.48 8.22
CA TRP A 41 1.81 -13.82 9.38
C TRP A 41 2.54 -14.15 10.69
N TYR A 42 2.47 -13.22 11.64
CA TYR A 42 3.13 -13.35 12.94
C TYR A 42 2.41 -14.31 13.89
N GLY A 43 3.09 -15.37 14.31
CA GLY A 43 2.62 -16.24 15.39
C GLY A 43 2.50 -15.53 16.75
N LYS A 44 1.70 -16.08 17.67
CA LYS A 44 1.42 -15.52 19.01
C LYS A 44 2.68 -15.17 19.84
N ARG A 45 3.83 -15.80 19.55
CA ARG A 45 5.12 -15.57 20.23
C ARG A 45 5.66 -14.13 20.16
N PHE A 46 5.14 -13.32 19.25
CA PHE A 46 5.53 -11.91 19.10
C PHE A 46 4.63 -10.95 19.89
N MET A 47 3.49 -11.43 20.40
CA MET A 47 2.54 -10.63 21.18
C MET A 47 3.25 -9.99 22.39
N GLY A 48 3.04 -8.69 22.58
CA GLY A 48 3.61 -7.95 23.71
C GLY A 48 5.06 -7.47 23.50
N LYS A 49 5.71 -7.85 22.38
CA LYS A 49 7.04 -7.31 22.03
C LYS A 49 6.91 -5.97 21.34
N LYS A 50 7.96 -5.14 21.44
CA LYS A 50 8.03 -3.88 20.68
C LYS A 50 8.24 -4.15 19.19
N THR A 51 7.50 -3.45 18.35
CA THR A 51 7.71 -3.35 16.90
C THR A 51 8.80 -2.32 16.60
N ALA A 52 9.26 -2.28 15.35
CA ALA A 52 10.29 -1.34 14.93
C ALA A 52 9.86 0.14 14.97
N ASP A 53 8.56 0.45 15.00
CA ASP A 53 8.06 1.80 15.27
C ASP A 53 7.92 2.13 16.77
N GLY A 54 8.25 1.17 17.65
CA GLY A 54 8.21 1.33 19.10
C GLY A 54 6.88 0.96 19.77
N GLU A 55 5.83 0.67 18.99
CA GLU A 55 4.54 0.20 19.52
C GLU A 55 4.64 -1.21 20.10
N VAL A 56 3.71 -1.57 20.98
CA VAL A 56 3.56 -2.97 21.43
C VAL A 56 2.78 -3.73 20.35
N PHE A 57 3.36 -4.83 19.85
CA PHE A 57 2.71 -5.68 18.86
C PHE A 57 1.42 -6.29 19.42
N ASP A 58 0.32 -5.95 18.77
CA ASP A 58 -1.01 -6.50 19.01
C ASP A 58 -1.43 -7.35 17.79
N PRO A 59 -1.57 -8.68 17.94
CA PRO A 59 -1.92 -9.56 16.84
C PRO A 59 -3.34 -9.32 16.29
N GLU A 60 -4.22 -8.64 17.02
CA GLU A 60 -5.60 -8.37 16.61
C GLU A 60 -5.77 -7.01 15.89
N LYS A 61 -4.72 -6.18 15.80
CA LYS A 61 -4.73 -4.94 15.00
C LYS A 61 -4.45 -5.20 13.52
N MET A 62 -4.87 -4.28 12.65
CA MET A 62 -4.63 -4.35 11.20
C MET A 62 -3.25 -3.77 10.83
N THR A 63 -2.19 -4.46 11.23
CA THR A 63 -0.80 -4.05 11.01
C THR A 63 0.02 -5.10 10.28
N ALA A 64 1.19 -4.69 9.77
CA ALA A 64 2.14 -5.56 9.10
C ALA A 64 3.59 -5.05 9.17
N ALA A 65 4.56 -5.95 8.94
CA ALA A 65 5.93 -5.55 8.64
C ALA A 65 6.24 -5.49 7.15
N HIS A 66 7.03 -4.50 6.79
CA HIS A 66 7.66 -4.40 5.49
C HIS A 66 9.12 -3.93 5.60
N ARG A 67 9.97 -4.36 4.66
CA ARG A 67 11.43 -4.13 4.72
C ARG A 67 11.81 -2.66 4.54
N ARG A 68 11.10 -1.96 3.66
CA ARG A 68 11.50 -0.63 3.16
C ARG A 68 10.40 0.44 3.19
N LEU A 69 9.15 0.05 3.45
CA LEU A 69 8.09 1.05 3.45
C LEU A 69 8.22 1.89 4.72
N ALA A 70 7.91 3.19 4.60
CA ALA A 70 7.87 4.07 5.74
C ALA A 70 6.87 3.54 6.78
N MET A 71 7.17 3.72 8.07
CA MET A 71 6.18 3.42 9.11
C MET A 71 4.96 4.32 8.91
N GLY A 72 3.77 3.84 9.25
CA GLY A 72 2.52 4.54 9.01
C GLY A 72 1.92 4.32 7.61
N THR A 73 2.72 3.84 6.63
CA THR A 73 2.20 3.58 5.26
C THR A 73 1.01 2.63 5.31
N LEU A 74 -0.09 3.02 4.66
CA LEU A 74 -1.25 2.16 4.48
C LEU A 74 -1.11 1.37 3.18
N VAL A 75 -1.22 0.05 3.29
CA VAL A 75 -1.06 -0.88 2.18
C VAL A 75 -2.31 -1.74 2.05
N ARG A 76 -2.90 -1.76 0.86
CA ARG A 76 -3.90 -2.76 0.50
C ARG A 76 -3.18 -4.03 0.06
N VAL A 77 -3.55 -5.15 0.66
CA VAL A 77 -2.98 -6.47 0.38
C VAL A 77 -4.10 -7.36 -0.11
N THR A 78 -3.92 -7.95 -1.29
CA THR A 78 -4.91 -8.83 -1.94
C THR A 78 -4.33 -10.23 -2.06
N ASN A 79 -5.04 -11.24 -1.56
CA ASN A 79 -4.67 -12.64 -1.65
C ASN A 79 -5.04 -13.17 -3.04
N LEU A 80 -4.03 -13.49 -3.84
CA LEU A 80 -4.20 -13.88 -5.23
C LEU A 80 -4.86 -15.26 -5.39
N ARG A 81 -4.98 -16.05 -4.31
CA ARG A 81 -5.67 -17.36 -4.37
C ARG A 81 -7.18 -17.26 -4.24
N ASN A 82 -7.69 -16.25 -3.55
CA ASN A 82 -9.12 -16.18 -3.20
C ASN A 82 -9.74 -14.79 -3.40
N GLY A 83 -8.96 -13.81 -3.86
CA GLY A 83 -9.42 -12.44 -4.12
C GLY A 83 -9.74 -11.61 -2.88
N ARG A 84 -9.58 -12.16 -1.67
CA ARG A 84 -9.83 -11.42 -0.42
C ARG A 84 -8.74 -10.36 -0.23
N GLN A 85 -9.10 -9.23 0.34
CA GLN A 85 -8.19 -8.11 0.55
C GLN A 85 -8.37 -7.47 1.91
N VAL A 86 -7.29 -6.85 2.40
CA VAL A 86 -7.27 -6.07 3.65
C VAL A 86 -6.40 -4.84 3.46
N THR A 87 -6.70 -3.77 4.21
CA THR A 87 -5.79 -2.64 4.36
C THR A 87 -5.08 -2.76 5.71
N VAL A 88 -3.75 -2.61 5.71
CA VAL A 88 -2.92 -2.69 6.91
C VAL A 88 -1.98 -1.50 6.99
N ARG A 89 -1.65 -1.09 8.22
CA ARG A 89 -0.61 -0.08 8.50
C ARG A 89 0.74 -0.77 8.70
N ILE A 90 1.78 -0.24 8.06
CA ILE A 90 3.15 -0.69 8.30
C ILE A 90 3.62 -0.14 9.65
N ASN A 91 3.91 -1.03 10.60
CA ASN A 91 4.37 -0.65 11.94
C ASN A 91 5.63 -1.40 12.38
N ASP A 92 6.12 -2.34 11.54
CA ASP A 92 7.27 -3.16 11.88
C ASP A 92 8.20 -3.42 10.68
N ARG A 93 9.38 -4.02 10.92
CA ARG A 93 10.40 -4.34 9.92
C ARG A 93 10.54 -5.84 9.70
N GLY A 94 10.77 -6.20 8.43
CA GLY A 94 10.78 -7.58 7.94
C GLY A 94 9.83 -7.71 6.75
N PRO A 95 9.48 -8.92 6.30
CA PRO A 95 10.16 -10.18 6.58
C PRO A 95 11.62 -10.13 6.13
N TYR A 96 12.51 -10.87 6.80
CA TYR A 96 13.91 -11.05 6.36
C TYR A 96 14.12 -12.32 5.55
N ILE A 97 13.09 -13.16 5.43
CA ILE A 97 13.13 -14.39 4.65
C ILE A 97 13.04 -14.05 3.15
N PRO A 98 13.91 -14.61 2.28
CA PRO A 98 13.83 -14.40 0.84
C PRO A 98 12.46 -14.79 0.25
N GLY A 99 11.98 -14.04 -0.74
CA GLY A 99 10.70 -14.28 -1.41
C GLY A 99 9.45 -13.82 -0.65
N ARG A 100 9.56 -13.49 0.65
CA ARG A 100 8.48 -12.87 1.40
C ARG A 100 8.56 -11.36 1.31
N VAL A 101 7.42 -10.73 1.09
CA VAL A 101 7.30 -9.28 0.89
C VAL A 101 6.61 -8.60 2.08
N ILE A 102 5.76 -9.31 2.82
CA ILE A 102 5.02 -8.75 3.94
C ILE A 102 4.69 -9.82 5.00
N ASP A 103 4.77 -9.44 6.27
CA ASP A 103 4.31 -10.26 7.38
C ASP A 103 3.10 -9.58 8.03
N LEU A 104 1.93 -10.21 7.93
CA LEU A 104 0.65 -9.70 8.41
C LEU A 104 0.43 -10.01 9.90
N SER A 105 -0.37 -9.20 10.57
CA SER A 105 -0.95 -9.57 11.86
C SER A 105 -1.88 -10.78 11.74
N ARG A 106 -2.23 -11.40 12.89
CA ARG A 106 -3.16 -12.53 12.93
C ARG A 106 -4.56 -12.11 12.46
N ALA A 107 -5.05 -10.94 12.86
CA ALA A 107 -6.33 -10.42 12.41
C ALA A 107 -6.38 -10.22 10.89
N ALA A 108 -5.33 -9.62 10.30
CA ALA A 108 -5.23 -9.44 8.86
C ALA A 108 -5.19 -10.80 8.12
N ALA A 109 -4.38 -11.74 8.60
CA ALA A 109 -4.30 -13.09 8.03
C ALA A 109 -5.63 -13.87 8.13
N ARG A 110 -6.41 -13.66 9.19
CA ARG A 110 -7.76 -14.22 9.35
C ARG A 110 -8.71 -13.71 8.29
N GLN A 111 -8.76 -12.39 8.10
CA GLN A 111 -9.61 -11.76 7.07
C GLN A 111 -9.20 -12.17 5.65
N MET A 112 -7.89 -12.39 5.42
CA MET A 112 -7.33 -12.87 4.16
C MET A 112 -7.57 -14.37 3.89
N GLY A 113 -8.08 -15.11 4.88
CA GLY A 113 -8.29 -16.56 4.77
C GLY A 113 -7.00 -17.35 4.62
N MET A 114 -5.93 -16.93 5.31
CA MET A 114 -4.60 -17.55 5.19
C MET A 114 -4.01 -18.08 6.51
N LEU A 115 -4.78 -18.10 7.61
CA LEU A 115 -4.29 -18.58 8.91
C LEU A 115 -3.77 -20.01 8.85
N GLU A 116 -4.55 -20.94 8.28
CA GLU A 116 -4.22 -22.37 8.23
C GLU A 116 -3.02 -22.66 7.32
N LYS A 117 -2.98 -22.03 6.14
CA LYS A 117 -1.89 -22.22 5.17
C LYS A 117 -0.60 -21.53 5.59
N GLY A 118 -0.67 -20.50 6.43
CA GLY A 118 0.47 -19.71 6.88
C GLY A 118 1.03 -18.73 5.84
N LEU A 119 1.00 -19.10 4.56
CA LEU A 119 1.54 -18.35 3.44
C LEU A 119 0.49 -18.13 2.35
N ALA A 120 0.56 -16.98 1.67
CA ALA A 120 -0.28 -16.68 0.53
C ALA A 120 0.48 -15.83 -0.51
N PRO A 121 0.32 -16.09 -1.82
CA PRO A 121 0.72 -15.15 -2.85
C PRO A 121 -0.20 -13.93 -2.77
N VAL A 122 0.39 -12.74 -2.75
CA VAL A 122 -0.31 -11.47 -2.60
C VAL A 122 0.12 -10.45 -3.63
N LYS A 123 -0.79 -9.52 -3.92
CA LYS A 123 -0.47 -8.21 -4.50
C LYS A 123 -0.62 -7.15 -3.41
N MET A 124 0.33 -6.24 -3.32
CA MET A 124 0.33 -5.09 -2.42
C MET A 124 0.24 -3.81 -3.23
N GLU A 125 -0.50 -2.84 -2.73
CA GLU A 125 -0.67 -1.52 -3.33
C GLU A 125 -0.64 -0.47 -2.23
N ILE A 126 0.13 0.60 -2.41
CA ILE A 126 0.13 1.72 -1.45
C ILE A 126 -1.18 2.49 -1.65
N VAL A 127 -1.96 2.63 -0.58
CA VAL A 127 -3.23 3.38 -0.60
C VAL A 127 -3.10 4.77 -0.01
N ALA A 128 -2.19 4.96 0.95
CA ALA A 128 -1.86 6.28 1.50
C ALA A 128 -0.47 6.25 2.17
N LYS A 129 0.15 7.42 2.27
CA LYS A 129 1.31 7.67 3.14
C LYS A 129 0.85 8.71 4.17
N GLU A 130 1.01 8.39 5.46
CA GLU A 130 0.93 9.39 6.53
C GLU A 130 2.15 10.31 6.51
#